data_AF-A0A821LND1-F1
#
_entry.id   AF-A0A821LND1-F1
#
_cell.length_a   1.000
_cell.length_b   1.000
_cell.length_c   1.000
_cell.angle_alpha   90.00
_cell.angle_beta   90.00
_cell.angle_gamma   90.00
#
_symmetry.space_group_name_H-M   'P 1'
#
loop_
_entity.id
_entity.type
_entity.pdbx_description
1 polymer ?
#
loop_
_entity_poly.entity_id
_entity_poly.type
_entity_poly.pdbx_seq_one_letter_code
_entity_poly.pdbx_strand_id
1 'polypeptide(L)'
;MDLVFLVFERQKYRSIVANQFEFDVARFSENFHNLLTLVDVINALTDKTRQSTFPDKFILQSSVLLGENNEFTQDDTEQSNTSFNTIADWQLIHFMNNHPLIDISFVQFINDLPAESVSNRIYYKAYSSLSDIPAISIRIRTKVLYLFNLLLENLVPMIDSSLLPRQSALIDKILAGRIYMLYPMKFRLFNEILANTEIMSSVDVPTINFDSLQANSTSPHGQYTMIHQANKQLHSLAHELSRSKYDRLWLAQYFGMYSIDQDIPYRDSISCICDDICSTRLPLFILCPNGRTNSGRNRDRWIPNVFSPNKLIPDQIKKIYRFIGQLMGMAIQKKHYLDFKFPGFL
;
A
#
# COMPACT_ATOMS: atom_id res chain seq x y z
N MET A 1 -3.01 4.06 -1.70
CA MET A 1 -1.92 3.91 -0.69
C MET A 1 -0.67 4.54 -1.26
N ASP A 2 -0.59 5.86 -1.20
CA ASP A 2 0.55 6.64 -1.68
C ASP A 2 1.75 6.52 -0.74
N LEU A 3 2.95 6.69 -1.30
CA LEU A 3 4.27 6.68 -0.62
C LEU A 3 4.36 7.56 0.65
N VAL A 4 3.37 8.42 0.90
CA VAL A 4 3.26 9.24 2.11
C VAL A 4 3.20 8.40 3.40
N PHE A 5 2.67 7.17 3.34
CA PHE A 5 2.64 6.29 4.53
C PHE A 5 4.01 5.76 4.95
N LEU A 6 5.00 5.72 4.04
CA LEU A 6 6.36 5.26 4.36
C LEU A 6 7.20 6.31 5.10
N VAL A 7 6.77 7.58 5.12
CA VAL A 7 7.54 8.71 5.69
C VAL A 7 7.36 8.84 7.21
N PHE A 8 6.37 8.17 7.83
CA PHE A 8 6.03 8.34 9.26
C PHE A 8 6.81 7.45 10.24
N GLU A 9 7.54 6.46 9.76
CA GLU A 9 8.36 5.56 10.56
C GLU A 9 9.84 5.90 10.30
N ARG A 10 10.71 6.00 11.34
CA ARG A 10 12.21 5.93 11.26
C ARG A 10 13.07 7.07 11.84
N GLN A 11 12.72 7.67 12.99
CA GLN A 11 13.80 8.31 13.78
C GLN A 11 14.84 7.32 14.38
N LYS A 12 14.64 5.99 14.23
CA LYS A 12 15.51 4.97 14.85
C LYS A 12 16.14 3.92 13.92
N TYR A 13 15.87 3.96 12.61
CA TYR A 13 16.49 2.99 11.66
C TYR A 13 17.99 3.24 11.42
N ARG A 14 18.50 4.40 11.89
CA ARG A 14 19.91 4.79 11.80
C ARG A 14 20.86 3.87 12.58
N SER A 15 20.38 3.09 13.56
CA SER A 15 21.27 2.27 14.39
C SER A 15 21.36 0.79 14.02
N ILE A 16 20.44 0.26 13.18
CA ILE A 16 20.38 -1.18 12.89
C ILE A 16 21.12 -1.55 11.59
N VAL A 17 21.14 -0.66 10.59
CA VAL A 17 21.83 -0.90 9.30
C VAL A 17 23.34 -0.64 9.37
N ALA A 18 23.85 -0.08 10.48
CA ALA A 18 25.24 0.33 10.59
C ALA A 18 26.25 -0.82 10.86
N ASN A 19 25.79 -2.05 11.14
CA ASN A 19 26.67 -3.11 11.66
C ASN A 19 27.00 -4.27 10.69
N GLN A 20 26.66 -4.17 9.40
CA GLN A 20 27.09 -5.17 8.41
C GLN A 20 27.34 -4.52 7.03
N PHE A 21 28.45 -3.80 6.90
CA PHE A 21 29.01 -3.47 5.58
C PHE A 21 30.52 -3.68 5.62
N GLU A 22 30.97 -4.89 5.27
CA GLU A 22 32.26 -5.02 4.59
C GLU A 22 32.13 -4.28 3.25
N PHE A 23 32.97 -3.26 3.05
CA PHE A 23 32.87 -2.35 1.92
C PHE A 23 33.48 -3.00 0.67
N ASP A 24 32.70 -3.83 -0.02
CA ASP A 24 33.06 -4.39 -1.32
C ASP A 24 32.86 -3.34 -2.42
N VAL A 25 33.97 -2.74 -2.87
CA VAL A 25 34.01 -1.70 -3.90
C VAL A 25 33.41 -2.18 -5.23
N ALA A 26 33.54 -3.47 -5.56
CA ALA A 26 33.00 -4.03 -6.79
C ALA A 26 31.46 -4.07 -6.74
N ARG A 27 30.91 -4.55 -5.63
CA ARG A 27 29.45 -4.60 -5.40
C ARG A 27 28.83 -3.20 -5.36
N PHE A 28 29.52 -2.22 -4.77
CA PHE A 28 29.07 -0.83 -4.78
C PHE A 28 29.04 -0.23 -6.19
N SER A 29 30.10 -0.45 -6.97
CA SER A 29 30.18 0.00 -8.36
C SER A 29 29.06 -0.59 -9.22
N GLU A 30 28.82 -1.90 -9.12
CA GLU A 30 27.76 -2.58 -9.85
C GLU A 30 26.37 -2.01 -9.53
N ASN A 31 26.09 -1.81 -8.24
CA ASN A 31 24.84 -1.23 -7.76
C ASN A 31 24.62 0.21 -8.26
N PHE A 32 25.68 1.01 -8.34
CA PHE A 32 25.58 2.37 -8.89
C PHE A 32 25.21 2.35 -10.38
N HIS A 33 25.83 1.46 -11.16
CA HIS A 33 25.46 1.29 -12.58
C HIS A 33 24.02 0.79 -12.73
N ASN A 34 23.57 -0.14 -11.88
CA ASN A 34 22.19 -0.62 -11.89
C ASN A 34 21.18 0.51 -11.55
N LEU A 35 21.57 1.45 -10.68
CA LEU A 35 20.77 2.62 -10.34
C LEU A 35 20.63 3.60 -11.50
N LEU A 36 21.70 3.81 -12.29
CA LEU A 36 21.63 4.57 -13.53
C LEU A 36 20.71 3.87 -14.55
N THR A 37 20.89 2.56 -14.76
CA THR A 37 20.00 1.76 -15.62
C THR A 37 18.54 1.89 -15.20
N LEU A 38 18.24 1.85 -13.89
CA LEU A 38 16.89 2.02 -13.37
C LEU A 38 16.29 3.38 -13.75
N VAL A 39 17.06 4.47 -13.63
CA VAL A 39 16.60 5.82 -13.99
C VAL A 39 16.28 5.90 -15.48
N ASP A 40 17.11 5.31 -16.33
CA ASP A 40 16.89 5.32 -17.77
C ASP A 40 15.69 4.46 -18.18
N VAL A 41 15.50 3.29 -17.54
CA VAL A 41 14.30 2.47 -17.71
C VAL A 41 13.03 3.22 -17.29
N ILE A 42 13.07 3.97 -16.19
CA ILE A 42 11.95 4.81 -15.76
C ILE A 42 11.67 5.90 -16.78
N ASN A 43 12.70 6.57 -17.31
CA ASN A 43 12.53 7.57 -18.36
C ASN A 43 11.86 6.94 -19.59
N ALA A 44 12.27 5.74 -19.98
CA ALA A 44 11.68 5.03 -21.11
C ALA A 44 10.21 4.62 -20.86
N LEU A 45 9.90 4.10 -19.67
CA LEU A 45 8.53 3.76 -19.30
C LEU A 45 7.61 4.98 -19.19
N THR A 46 8.14 6.12 -18.76
CA THR A 46 7.37 7.36 -18.54
C THR A 46 7.32 8.27 -19.76
N ASP A 47 8.07 7.95 -20.81
CA ASP A 47 8.03 8.67 -22.08
C ASP A 47 6.63 8.55 -22.70
N LYS A 48 6.01 9.71 -22.93
CA LYS A 48 4.69 9.83 -23.55
C LYS A 48 4.74 9.61 -25.06
N THR A 49 5.89 9.82 -25.68
CA THR A 49 6.06 9.64 -27.13
C THR A 49 6.22 8.17 -27.51
N ARG A 50 6.62 7.32 -26.54
CA ARG A 50 6.88 5.87 -26.73
C ARG A 50 8.00 5.59 -27.73
N GLN A 51 8.88 6.57 -27.94
CA GLN A 51 10.01 6.46 -28.87
C GLN A 51 11.32 6.19 -28.14
N SER A 52 11.34 6.36 -26.81
CA SER A 52 12.50 6.02 -26.00
C SER A 52 12.84 4.53 -26.07
N THR A 53 14.11 4.24 -26.31
CA THR A 53 14.68 2.90 -26.22
C THR A 53 14.99 2.54 -24.76
N PHE A 54 15.04 1.24 -24.48
CA PHE A 54 15.50 0.75 -23.17
C PHE A 54 17.03 0.63 -23.18
N PRO A 55 17.70 0.77 -22.02
CA PRO A 55 19.15 0.61 -21.96
C PRO A 55 19.59 -0.81 -22.35
N ASP A 56 20.68 -0.97 -23.13
CA ASP A 56 21.19 -2.29 -23.53
C ASP A 56 21.45 -3.21 -22.33
N LYS A 57 21.97 -2.65 -21.24
CA LYS A 57 22.19 -3.40 -20.00
C LYS A 57 20.89 -3.98 -19.42
N PHE A 58 19.77 -3.27 -19.55
CA PHE A 58 18.45 -3.76 -19.15
C PHE A 58 18.02 -4.94 -20.02
N ILE A 59 18.19 -4.82 -21.35
CA ILE A 59 17.87 -5.90 -22.30
C ILE A 59 18.72 -7.15 -22.02
N LEU A 60 20.03 -6.98 -21.82
CA LEU A 60 20.96 -8.08 -21.51
C LEU A 60 20.63 -8.76 -20.17
N GLN A 61 20.09 -8.04 -19.19
CA GLN A 61 19.66 -8.61 -17.92
C GLN A 61 18.40 -9.50 -18.05
N SER A 62 17.67 -9.44 -19.16
CA SER A 62 16.46 -10.25 -19.36
C SER A 62 16.77 -11.75 -19.39
N SER A 63 17.84 -12.19 -20.06
CA SER A 63 18.23 -13.59 -20.11
C SER A 63 18.66 -14.13 -18.74
N VAL A 64 19.37 -13.31 -17.97
CA VAL A 64 19.86 -13.65 -16.62
C VAL A 64 18.71 -13.72 -15.61
N LEU A 65 17.80 -12.74 -15.62
CA LEU A 65 16.79 -12.58 -14.57
C LEU A 65 15.45 -13.24 -14.88
N LEU A 66 15.11 -13.45 -16.16
CA LEU A 66 13.86 -14.09 -16.58
C LEU A 66 14.07 -15.55 -17.06
N GLY A 67 15.32 -15.96 -17.25
CA GLY A 67 15.73 -17.24 -17.84
C GLY A 67 15.83 -17.18 -19.37
N GLU A 68 16.69 -18.02 -19.95
CA GLU A 68 17.06 -18.01 -21.38
C GLU A 68 15.84 -18.03 -22.32
N ASN A 69 14.80 -18.79 -21.99
CA ASN A 69 13.59 -18.90 -22.82
C ASN A 69 12.66 -17.67 -22.77
N ASN A 70 12.96 -16.68 -21.91
CA ASN A 70 12.14 -15.50 -21.68
C ASN A 70 12.85 -14.19 -22.05
N GLU A 71 14.01 -14.25 -22.69
CA GLU A 71 14.68 -13.06 -23.21
C GLU A 71 13.80 -12.30 -24.23
N PHE A 72 14.17 -11.05 -24.46
CA PHE A 72 13.55 -10.19 -25.46
C PHE A 72 14.61 -9.24 -26.01
N THR A 73 14.42 -8.81 -27.25
CA THR A 73 15.34 -7.91 -27.97
C THR A 73 14.87 -6.46 -27.91
N GLN A 74 15.74 -5.55 -28.33
CA GLN A 74 15.39 -4.14 -28.46
C GLN A 74 14.22 -3.95 -29.45
N ASP A 75 14.25 -4.65 -30.59
CA ASP A 75 13.19 -4.63 -31.60
C ASP A 75 11.83 -5.08 -31.03
N ASP A 76 11.83 -6.13 -30.20
CA ASP A 76 10.60 -6.60 -29.53
C ASP A 76 9.99 -5.52 -28.63
N THR A 77 10.84 -4.79 -27.89
CA THR A 77 10.37 -3.71 -27.00
C THR A 77 9.83 -2.52 -27.79
N GLU A 78 10.44 -2.19 -28.93
CA GLU A 78 9.99 -1.10 -29.79
C GLU A 78 8.65 -1.43 -30.43
N GLN A 79 8.51 -2.66 -30.97
CA GLN A 79 7.23 -3.13 -31.50
C GLN A 79 6.15 -3.13 -30.42
N SER A 80 6.47 -3.59 -29.20
CA SER A 80 5.54 -3.52 -28.07
C SER A 80 5.16 -2.06 -27.72
N ASN A 81 6.13 -1.15 -27.64
CA ASN A 81 5.90 0.26 -27.31
C ASN A 81 4.92 0.95 -28.27
N THR A 82 4.98 0.66 -29.58
CA THR A 82 4.06 1.24 -30.57
C THR A 82 2.59 0.88 -30.33
N SER A 83 2.33 -0.26 -29.69
CA SER A 83 0.97 -0.76 -29.43
C SER A 83 0.41 -0.29 -28.07
N PHE A 84 1.24 0.30 -27.21
CA PHE A 84 0.86 0.63 -25.82
C PHE A 84 0.68 2.14 -25.58
N ASN A 85 -0.40 2.47 -24.88
CA ASN A 85 -0.62 3.81 -24.32
C ASN A 85 -0.69 3.73 -22.78
N THR A 86 -0.85 4.88 -22.11
CA THR A 86 -0.90 4.95 -20.63
C THR A 86 -2.07 4.15 -20.04
N ILE A 87 -3.21 4.07 -20.74
CA ILE A 87 -4.39 3.32 -20.27
C ILE A 87 -4.12 1.81 -20.39
N ALA A 88 -3.52 1.37 -21.49
CA ALA A 88 -3.11 -0.02 -21.69
C ALA A 88 -2.11 -0.47 -20.63
N ASP A 89 -1.09 0.36 -20.32
CA ASP A 89 -0.15 0.06 -19.23
C ASP A 89 -0.88 -0.09 -17.89
N TRP A 90 -1.81 0.82 -17.56
CA TRP A 90 -2.60 0.73 -16.33
C TRP A 90 -3.44 -0.56 -16.27
N GLN A 91 -4.09 -0.92 -17.37
CA GLN A 91 -4.86 -2.16 -17.48
C GLN A 91 -3.96 -3.39 -17.34
N LEU A 92 -2.76 -3.38 -17.92
CA LEU A 92 -1.79 -4.47 -17.82
C LEU A 92 -1.29 -4.64 -16.38
N ILE A 93 -0.95 -3.54 -15.71
CA ILE A 93 -0.52 -3.58 -14.31
C ILE A 93 -1.64 -4.09 -13.42
N HIS A 94 -2.88 -3.67 -13.66
CA HIS A 94 -4.04 -4.19 -12.94
C HIS A 94 -4.22 -5.70 -13.20
N PHE A 95 -4.11 -6.14 -14.45
CA PHE A 95 -4.16 -7.55 -14.82
C PHE A 95 -3.07 -8.36 -14.10
N MET A 96 -1.81 -7.92 -14.16
CA MET A 96 -0.68 -8.58 -13.50
C MET A 96 -0.87 -8.69 -11.99
N ASN A 97 -1.33 -7.62 -11.33
CA ASN A 97 -1.52 -7.59 -9.88
C ASN A 97 -2.65 -8.51 -9.39
N ASN A 98 -3.62 -8.83 -10.23
CA ASN A 98 -4.72 -9.73 -9.89
C ASN A 98 -4.52 -11.15 -10.43
N HIS A 99 -3.40 -11.43 -11.08
CA HIS A 99 -3.13 -12.74 -11.65
C HIS A 99 -2.63 -13.71 -10.56
N PRO A 100 -3.22 -14.91 -10.39
CA PRO A 100 -2.86 -15.81 -9.29
C PRO A 100 -1.40 -16.31 -9.35
N LEU A 101 -0.81 -16.40 -10.55
CA LEU A 101 0.55 -16.90 -10.74
C LEU A 101 1.66 -15.88 -10.46
N ILE A 102 1.36 -14.57 -10.34
CA ILE A 102 2.39 -13.53 -10.23
C ILE A 102 3.23 -13.68 -8.95
N ASP A 103 2.59 -14.11 -7.85
CA ASP A 103 3.23 -14.33 -6.55
C ASP A 103 3.87 -15.73 -6.42
N ILE A 104 3.51 -16.66 -7.31
CA ILE A 104 3.96 -18.07 -7.24
C ILE A 104 5.18 -18.29 -8.12
N SER A 105 5.07 -17.95 -9.41
CA SER A 105 6.14 -18.14 -10.39
C SER A 105 5.92 -17.27 -11.61
N PHE A 106 6.82 -16.33 -11.83
CA PHE A 106 6.79 -15.48 -13.02
C PHE A 106 6.94 -16.27 -14.32
N VAL A 107 7.74 -17.34 -14.32
CA VAL A 107 7.92 -18.19 -15.50
C VAL A 107 6.61 -18.87 -15.88
N GLN A 108 5.91 -19.45 -14.90
CA GLN A 108 4.59 -20.04 -15.13
C GLN A 108 3.58 -18.98 -15.59
N PHE A 109 3.61 -17.79 -14.99
CA PHE A 109 2.77 -16.68 -15.40
C PHE A 109 2.99 -16.30 -16.88
N ILE A 110 4.23 -16.08 -17.33
CA ILE A 110 4.52 -15.74 -18.73
C ILE A 110 4.15 -16.85 -19.70
N ASN A 111 4.28 -18.11 -19.29
CA ASN A 111 3.90 -19.25 -20.12
C ASN A 111 2.38 -19.46 -20.22
N ASP A 112 1.61 -18.97 -19.25
CA ASP A 112 0.14 -18.97 -19.28
C ASP A 112 -0.41 -17.87 -20.21
N LEU A 113 0.38 -16.83 -20.51
CA LEU A 113 -0.06 -15.74 -21.37
C LEU A 113 -0.13 -16.15 -22.83
N PRO A 114 -1.15 -15.67 -23.58
CA PRO A 114 -1.22 -15.90 -25.01
C PRO A 114 -0.01 -15.29 -25.74
N ALA A 115 0.43 -15.96 -26.80
CA ALA A 115 1.66 -15.61 -27.53
C ALA A 115 1.42 -15.32 -29.02
N GLU A 116 0.16 -15.19 -29.44
CA GLU A 116 -0.16 -14.97 -30.85
C GLU A 116 0.22 -13.55 -31.30
N SER A 117 0.56 -13.40 -32.58
CA SER A 117 0.79 -12.09 -33.21
C SER A 117 -0.48 -11.28 -33.43
N VAL A 118 -1.65 -11.81 -33.05
CA VAL A 118 -2.96 -11.17 -33.16
C VAL A 118 -3.52 -10.83 -31.79
N SER A 119 -4.51 -9.95 -31.75
CA SER A 119 -5.19 -9.55 -30.52
C SER A 119 -6.10 -10.65 -29.97
N ASN A 120 -6.07 -10.91 -28.66
CA ASN A 120 -6.91 -11.93 -28.02
C ASN A 120 -8.03 -11.31 -27.17
N ARG A 121 -9.13 -10.94 -27.85
CA ARG A 121 -10.30 -10.29 -27.24
C ARG A 121 -11.04 -11.15 -26.21
N ILE A 122 -10.92 -12.48 -26.32
CA ILE A 122 -11.60 -13.41 -25.41
C ILE A 122 -10.85 -13.45 -24.07
N TYR A 123 -9.53 -13.60 -24.12
CA TYR A 123 -8.68 -13.65 -22.93
C TYR A 123 -8.68 -12.32 -22.19
N TYR A 124 -8.55 -11.19 -22.91
CA TYR A 124 -8.49 -9.85 -22.30
C TYR A 124 -9.83 -9.13 -22.22
N LYS A 125 -10.98 -9.84 -22.29
CA LYS A 125 -12.34 -9.23 -22.35
C LYS A 125 -12.65 -8.18 -21.28
N ALA A 126 -12.05 -8.28 -20.09
CA ALA A 126 -12.23 -7.34 -18.98
C ALA A 126 -11.43 -6.03 -19.15
N TYR A 127 -10.53 -5.99 -20.13
CA TYR A 127 -9.55 -4.93 -20.37
C TYR A 127 -9.68 -4.46 -21.83
N SER A 128 -10.47 -3.41 -22.02
CA SER A 128 -10.82 -2.90 -23.35
C SER A 128 -9.60 -2.51 -24.19
N SER A 129 -8.60 -1.87 -23.61
CA SER A 129 -7.40 -1.43 -24.34
C SER A 129 -6.46 -2.60 -24.62
N LEU A 130 -6.35 -3.58 -23.71
CA LEU A 130 -5.53 -4.77 -23.96
C LEU A 130 -6.14 -5.70 -25.01
N SER A 131 -7.47 -5.73 -25.12
CA SER A 131 -8.19 -6.56 -26.09
C SER A 131 -7.86 -6.26 -27.55
N ASP A 132 -7.35 -5.07 -27.85
CA ASP A 132 -6.98 -4.64 -29.20
C ASP A 132 -5.46 -4.71 -29.47
N ILE A 133 -4.65 -5.11 -28.48
CA ILE A 133 -3.20 -5.22 -28.60
C ILE A 133 -2.83 -6.68 -28.96
N PRO A 134 -1.85 -6.91 -29.86
CA PRO A 134 -1.30 -8.24 -30.11
C PRO A 134 -0.82 -8.92 -28.83
N ALA A 135 -1.18 -10.20 -28.64
CA ALA A 135 -0.85 -10.92 -27.41
C ALA A 135 0.67 -11.01 -27.18
N ILE A 136 1.46 -11.18 -28.25
CA ILE A 136 2.92 -11.14 -28.18
C ILE A 136 3.44 -9.80 -27.62
N SER A 137 2.88 -8.67 -28.03
CA SER A 137 3.27 -7.34 -27.54
C SER A 137 2.93 -7.18 -26.05
N ILE A 138 1.81 -7.74 -25.60
CA ILE A 138 1.45 -7.78 -24.17
C ILE A 138 2.46 -8.61 -23.39
N ARG A 139 2.78 -9.82 -23.86
CA ARG A 139 3.75 -10.72 -23.22
C ARG A 139 5.14 -10.07 -23.10
N ILE A 140 5.61 -9.36 -24.13
CA ILE A 140 6.85 -8.58 -24.07
C ILE A 140 6.74 -7.45 -23.04
N ARG A 141 5.65 -6.67 -23.04
CA ARG A 141 5.46 -5.59 -22.06
C ARG A 141 5.42 -6.12 -20.63
N THR A 142 4.82 -7.28 -20.40
CA THR A 142 4.81 -7.97 -19.11
C THR A 142 6.24 -8.33 -18.66
N LYS A 143 7.07 -8.87 -19.55
CA LYS A 143 8.49 -9.16 -19.27
C LYS A 143 9.27 -7.90 -18.88
N VAL A 144 9.09 -6.81 -19.63
CA VAL A 144 9.71 -5.50 -19.33
C VAL A 144 9.28 -4.99 -17.95
N LEU A 145 7.98 -4.97 -17.65
CA LEU A 145 7.48 -4.48 -16.36
C LEU A 145 7.99 -5.33 -15.19
N TYR A 146 8.04 -6.65 -15.35
CA TYR A 146 8.54 -7.52 -14.31
C TYR A 146 10.05 -7.35 -14.07
N LEU A 147 10.86 -7.26 -15.15
CA LEU A 147 12.29 -7.00 -15.04
C LEU A 147 12.58 -5.66 -14.35
N PHE A 148 11.79 -4.62 -14.67
CA PHE A 148 11.83 -3.34 -13.96
C PHE A 148 11.58 -3.51 -12.46
N ASN A 149 10.61 -4.32 -12.07
CA ASN A 149 10.31 -4.57 -10.64
C ASN A 149 11.42 -5.35 -9.94
N LEU A 150 12.06 -6.33 -10.60
CA LEU A 150 13.22 -7.04 -10.06
C LEU A 150 14.41 -6.11 -9.83
N LEU A 151 14.71 -5.23 -10.80
CA LEU A 151 15.79 -4.26 -10.65
C LEU A 151 15.51 -3.27 -9.52
N LEU A 152 14.28 -2.76 -9.45
CA LEU A 152 13.89 -1.85 -8.39
C LEU A 152 14.01 -2.53 -7.02
N GLU A 153 13.59 -3.78 -6.89
CA GLU A 153 13.63 -4.53 -5.63
C GLU A 153 15.04 -4.66 -5.08
N ASN A 154 16.01 -5.00 -5.93
CA ASN A 154 17.42 -5.09 -5.55
C ASN A 154 18.02 -3.74 -5.12
N LEU A 155 17.45 -2.63 -5.58
CA LEU A 155 17.96 -1.27 -5.35
C LEU A 155 17.22 -0.53 -4.23
N VAL A 156 16.02 -0.96 -3.84
CA VAL A 156 15.24 -0.31 -2.77
C VAL A 156 16.03 -0.11 -1.47
N PRO A 157 16.88 -1.04 -0.99
CA PRO A 157 17.66 -0.83 0.23
C PRO A 157 18.61 0.38 0.17
N MET A 158 19.02 0.81 -1.03
CA MET A 158 19.93 1.95 -1.24
C MET A 158 19.19 3.28 -1.40
N ILE A 159 17.86 3.24 -1.54
CA ILE A 159 17.03 4.40 -1.79
C ILE A 159 16.54 4.96 -0.45
N ASP A 160 16.87 6.23 -0.17
CA ASP A 160 16.33 6.93 0.99
C ASP A 160 14.88 7.38 0.73
N SER A 161 13.93 6.56 1.17
CA SER A 161 12.50 6.83 1.06
C SER A 161 11.99 7.93 2.01
N SER A 162 12.83 8.48 2.89
CA SER A 162 12.44 9.57 3.79
C SER A 162 12.45 10.95 3.11
N LEU A 163 13.08 11.05 1.94
CA LEU A 163 13.18 12.28 1.19
C LEU A 163 11.82 12.64 0.58
N LEU A 164 11.41 13.89 0.80
CA LEU A 164 10.21 14.47 0.19
C LEU A 164 10.43 14.68 -1.33
N PRO A 165 9.35 14.78 -2.11
CA PRO A 165 9.45 15.17 -3.52
C PRO A 165 10.30 16.44 -3.68
N ARG A 166 11.15 16.49 -4.72
CA ARG A 166 12.09 17.56 -5.05
C ARG A 166 13.35 17.65 -4.18
N GLN A 167 13.53 16.77 -3.21
CA GLN A 167 14.77 16.70 -2.42
C GLN A 167 15.85 15.82 -3.06
N SER A 168 15.46 14.90 -3.95
CA SER A 168 16.38 14.04 -4.69
C SER A 168 15.82 13.73 -6.08
N ALA A 169 16.62 13.99 -7.11
CA ALA A 169 16.26 13.69 -8.49
C ALA A 169 15.98 12.19 -8.69
N LEU A 170 16.70 11.32 -7.99
CA LEU A 170 16.47 9.88 -8.03
C LEU A 170 15.08 9.52 -7.49
N ILE A 171 14.71 10.08 -6.34
CA ILE A 171 13.40 9.84 -5.72
C ILE A 171 12.29 10.35 -6.63
N ASP A 172 12.45 11.54 -7.21
CA ASP A 172 11.46 12.10 -8.13
C ASP A 172 11.25 11.19 -9.36
N LYS A 173 12.31 10.58 -9.88
CA LYS A 173 12.22 9.59 -10.96
C LYS A 173 11.49 8.33 -10.52
N ILE A 174 11.86 7.75 -9.37
CA ILE A 174 11.18 6.57 -8.82
C ILE A 174 9.69 6.86 -8.58
N LEU A 175 9.35 8.04 -8.05
CA LEU A 175 7.98 8.50 -7.85
C LEU A 175 7.21 8.66 -9.16
N ALA A 176 7.88 9.04 -10.26
CA ALA A 176 7.30 9.07 -11.60
C ALA A 176 7.01 7.65 -12.12
N GLY A 177 7.88 6.69 -11.81
CA GLY A 177 7.74 5.28 -12.17
C GLY A 177 6.78 4.47 -11.29
N ARG A 178 6.24 5.04 -10.19
CA ARG A 178 5.44 4.31 -9.17
C ARG A 178 4.24 3.54 -9.70
N ILE A 179 3.69 3.99 -10.83
CA ILE A 179 2.54 3.35 -11.46
C ILE A 179 2.91 1.96 -11.97
N TYR A 180 4.15 1.76 -12.44
CA TYR A 180 4.68 0.51 -13.01
C TYR A 180 5.14 -0.50 -11.95
N MET A 181 5.14 -0.10 -10.68
CA MET A 181 5.49 -0.99 -9.56
C MET A 181 4.32 -1.93 -9.23
N LEU A 182 4.60 -3.22 -9.22
CA LEU A 182 3.66 -4.29 -8.95
C LEU A 182 3.33 -4.37 -7.45
N TYR A 183 2.10 -4.75 -7.15
CA TYR A 183 1.62 -4.96 -5.79
C TYR A 183 2.43 -6.02 -5.02
N PRO A 184 2.75 -7.20 -5.59
CA PRO A 184 3.65 -8.19 -4.97
C PRO A 184 4.94 -7.61 -4.39
N MET A 185 5.61 -6.77 -5.17
CA MET A 185 6.85 -6.11 -4.76
C MET A 185 6.60 -5.10 -3.63
N LYS A 186 5.61 -4.22 -3.80
CA LYS A 186 5.23 -3.24 -2.76
C LYS A 186 4.89 -3.91 -1.44
N PHE A 187 4.15 -5.01 -1.50
CA PHE A 187 3.72 -5.75 -0.34
C PHE A 187 4.87 -6.45 0.37
N ARG A 188 5.83 -7.03 -0.39
CA ARG A 188 7.06 -7.60 0.19
C ARG A 188 7.89 -6.55 0.91
N LEU A 189 8.19 -5.42 0.26
CA LEU A 189 8.91 -4.30 0.90
C LEU A 189 8.20 -3.79 2.16
N PHE A 190 6.87 -3.69 2.09
CA PHE A 190 6.07 -3.30 3.25
C PHE A 190 6.24 -4.30 4.41
N ASN A 191 6.09 -5.60 4.15
CA ASN A 191 6.24 -6.64 5.17
C ASN A 191 7.67 -6.71 5.74
N GLU A 192 8.70 -6.52 4.92
CA GLU A 192 10.10 -6.44 5.39
C GLU A 192 10.31 -5.26 6.34
N ILE A 193 9.76 -4.10 6.01
CA ILE A 193 9.82 -2.93 6.89
C ILE A 193 9.09 -3.22 8.21
N LEU A 194 7.92 -3.87 8.16
CA LEU A 194 7.20 -4.26 9.38
C LEU A 194 8.02 -5.22 10.26
N ALA A 195 8.59 -6.27 9.67
CA ALA A 195 9.42 -7.22 10.40
C ALA A 195 10.66 -6.56 11.02
N ASN A 196 11.30 -5.64 10.30
CA ASN A 196 12.49 -4.93 10.79
C ASN A 196 12.18 -3.83 11.83
N THR A 197 10.96 -3.31 11.84
CA THR A 197 10.51 -2.29 12.81
C THR A 197 9.79 -2.87 14.01
N GLU A 198 9.55 -4.19 14.02
CA GLU A 198 9.00 -4.92 15.14
C GLU A 198 9.90 -4.73 16.38
N ILE A 199 9.30 -4.27 17.46
CA ILE A 199 9.99 -4.11 18.74
C ILE A 199 9.79 -5.41 19.49
N MET A 200 10.89 -6.02 19.95
CA MET A 200 10.87 -7.04 20.99
C MET A 200 10.50 -6.39 22.34
N SER A 201 9.30 -5.83 22.44
CA SER A 201 8.83 -5.17 23.65
C SER A 201 8.34 -6.25 24.63
N SER A 202 8.80 -6.19 25.87
CA SER A 202 8.22 -6.92 27.01
C SER A 202 6.87 -6.35 27.46
N VAL A 203 6.20 -5.53 26.64
CA VAL A 203 4.93 -4.90 26.98
C VAL A 203 3.83 -5.92 26.76
N ASP A 204 3.23 -6.38 27.85
CA ASP A 204 2.05 -7.24 27.81
C ASP A 204 0.90 -6.54 27.07
N VAL A 205 0.06 -7.34 26.40
CA VAL A 205 -1.12 -6.82 25.71
C VAL A 205 -2.01 -6.08 26.71
N PRO A 206 -2.30 -4.78 26.51
CA PRO A 206 -3.05 -4.00 27.49
C PRO A 206 -4.49 -4.46 27.56
N THR A 207 -5.03 -4.50 28.77
CA THR A 207 -6.46 -4.72 29.00
C THR A 207 -7.21 -3.39 28.96
N ILE A 208 -8.24 -3.31 28.14
CA ILE A 208 -9.03 -2.11 27.89
C ILE A 208 -10.44 -2.35 28.39
N ASN A 209 -10.85 -1.49 29.32
CA ASN A 209 -12.16 -1.56 29.93
C ASN A 209 -13.16 -0.75 29.13
N PHE A 210 -14.28 -1.38 28.79
CA PHE A 210 -15.38 -0.79 28.05
C PHE A 210 -16.67 -0.80 28.88
N ASP A 211 -17.34 0.34 28.93
CA ASP A 211 -18.68 0.52 29.45
C ASP A 211 -19.65 0.78 28.30
N SER A 212 -20.27 -0.29 27.80
CA SER A 212 -21.24 -0.22 26.70
C SER A 212 -22.53 0.52 27.08
N LEU A 213 -22.91 0.52 28.36
CA LEU A 213 -24.10 1.22 28.82
C LEU A 213 -23.89 2.72 28.73
N GLN A 214 -22.73 3.20 29.19
CA GLN A 214 -22.36 4.60 29.01
C GLN A 214 -22.13 4.97 27.55
N ALA A 215 -21.54 4.09 26.75
CA ALA A 215 -21.31 4.36 25.32
C ALA A 215 -22.61 4.58 24.52
N ASN A 216 -23.69 3.91 24.93
CA ASN A 216 -25.01 4.05 24.31
C ASN A 216 -25.84 5.19 24.92
N SER A 217 -25.39 5.80 26.02
CA SER A 217 -26.05 6.96 26.62
C SER A 217 -25.88 8.22 25.75
N THR A 218 -26.92 9.05 25.72
CA THR A 218 -26.87 10.34 25.02
C THR A 218 -25.98 11.31 25.79
N SER A 219 -24.75 11.50 25.30
CA SER A 219 -23.79 12.42 25.92
C SER A 219 -23.47 13.59 25.00
N PRO A 220 -23.26 14.82 25.54
CA PRO A 220 -22.79 15.95 24.77
C PRO A 220 -21.51 15.59 24.02
N HIS A 221 -21.51 15.73 22.69
CA HIS A 221 -20.37 15.41 21.81
C HIS A 221 -19.89 13.95 21.84
N GLY A 222 -20.68 13.02 22.37
CA GLY A 222 -20.36 11.60 22.38
C GLY A 222 -19.14 11.22 23.23
N GLN A 223 -18.88 11.95 24.32
CA GLN A 223 -17.65 11.81 25.14
C GLN A 223 -17.44 10.43 25.77
N TYR A 224 -18.49 9.60 25.85
CA TYR A 224 -18.45 8.25 26.40
C TYR A 224 -18.53 7.14 25.35
N THR A 225 -18.52 7.47 24.06
CA THR A 225 -18.54 6.44 23.00
C THR A 225 -17.34 5.49 23.12
N MET A 226 -17.46 4.28 22.59
CA MET A 226 -16.43 3.24 22.64
C MET A 226 -15.09 3.75 22.12
N ILE A 227 -15.08 4.55 21.04
CA ILE A 227 -13.85 5.18 20.54
C ILE A 227 -13.21 6.15 21.53
N HIS A 228 -13.99 6.92 22.29
CA HIS A 228 -13.45 7.82 23.30
C HIS A 228 -12.86 7.04 24.48
N GLN A 229 -13.52 5.95 24.89
CA GLN A 229 -13.02 5.05 25.93
C GLN A 229 -11.71 4.37 25.49
N ALA A 230 -11.64 3.92 24.24
CA ALA A 230 -10.44 3.36 23.64
C ALA A 230 -9.31 4.40 23.54
N ASN A 231 -9.60 5.60 23.01
CA ASN A 231 -8.61 6.68 22.87
C ASN A 231 -7.97 7.07 24.22
N LYS A 232 -8.77 7.14 25.29
CA LYS A 232 -8.26 7.47 26.63
C LYS A 232 -7.23 6.45 27.14
N GLN A 233 -7.38 5.18 26.79
CA GLN A 233 -6.55 4.08 27.30
C GLN A 233 -5.41 3.70 26.34
N LEU A 234 -5.60 3.86 25.02
CA LEU A 234 -4.68 3.35 23.99
C LEU A 234 -3.82 4.41 23.30
N HIS A 235 -4.23 5.69 23.25
CA HIS A 235 -3.55 6.69 22.42
C HIS A 235 -2.04 6.83 22.72
N SER A 236 -1.64 6.75 23.99
CA SER A 236 -0.22 6.82 24.39
C SER A 236 0.57 5.57 24.02
N LEU A 237 -0.07 4.41 24.03
CA LEU A 237 0.56 3.11 23.77
C LEU A 237 0.53 2.74 22.29
N ALA A 238 -0.26 3.43 21.46
CA ALA A 238 -0.54 3.03 20.08
C ALA A 238 0.71 2.75 19.23
N HIS A 239 1.78 3.52 19.42
CA HIS A 239 3.04 3.32 18.69
C HIS A 239 3.83 2.07 19.14
N GLU A 240 3.76 1.73 20.43
CA GLU A 240 4.39 0.52 20.96
C GLU A 240 3.58 -0.72 20.57
N LEU A 241 2.25 -0.63 20.66
CA LEU A 241 1.33 -1.71 20.29
C LEU A 241 1.38 -2.06 18.82
N SER A 242 1.50 -1.05 17.94
CA SER A 242 1.58 -1.28 16.50
C SER A 242 2.79 -2.16 16.15
N ARG A 243 3.93 -1.93 16.84
CA ARG A 243 5.20 -2.65 16.64
C ARG A 243 5.40 -3.84 17.56
N SER A 244 4.43 -4.18 18.41
CA SER A 244 4.52 -5.35 19.28
C SER A 244 4.59 -6.65 18.48
N LYS A 245 4.93 -7.78 19.10
CA LYS A 245 4.85 -9.10 18.45
C LYS A 245 3.44 -9.70 18.47
N TYR A 246 2.59 -9.27 19.41
CA TYR A 246 1.27 -9.87 19.59
C TYR A 246 0.35 -9.55 18.41
N ASP A 247 -0.48 -10.52 18.02
CA ASP A 247 -1.48 -10.33 16.97
C ASP A 247 -2.56 -9.35 17.43
N ARG A 248 -3.01 -9.47 18.68
CA ARG A 248 -4.03 -8.58 19.25
C ARG A 248 -3.43 -7.26 19.72
N LEU A 249 -4.18 -6.18 19.49
CA LEU A 249 -3.82 -4.83 19.93
C LEU A 249 -4.18 -4.60 21.42
N TRP A 250 -5.24 -5.24 21.90
CA TRP A 250 -5.69 -5.18 23.31
C TRP A 250 -6.53 -6.40 23.70
N LEU A 251 -6.73 -6.58 25.01
CA LEU A 251 -7.74 -7.47 25.59
C LEU A 251 -8.96 -6.63 25.97
N ALA A 252 -10.14 -6.95 25.45
CA ALA A 252 -11.34 -6.15 25.69
C ALA A 252 -12.13 -6.71 26.88
N GLN A 253 -12.32 -5.88 27.90
CA GLN A 253 -13.08 -6.22 29.09
C GLN A 253 -14.33 -5.33 29.18
N TYR A 254 -15.51 -5.94 29.13
CA TYR A 254 -16.78 -5.23 29.22
C TYR A 254 -17.31 -5.25 30.65
N PHE A 255 -17.78 -4.10 31.13
CA PHE A 255 -18.31 -4.00 32.49
C PHE A 255 -19.50 -4.96 32.69
N GLY A 256 -19.43 -5.79 33.72
CA GLY A 256 -20.47 -6.78 34.04
C GLY A 256 -20.54 -8.00 33.12
N MET A 257 -19.62 -8.13 32.15
CA MET A 257 -19.53 -9.32 31.28
C MET A 257 -18.28 -10.13 31.64
N TYR A 258 -18.43 -11.45 31.71
CA TYR A 258 -17.31 -12.37 31.85
C TYR A 258 -17.15 -13.16 30.56
N SER A 259 -15.99 -13.02 29.91
CA SER A 259 -15.66 -13.73 28.69
C SER A 259 -14.48 -14.65 28.94
N ILE A 260 -14.67 -15.95 28.71
CA ILE A 260 -13.58 -16.94 28.75
C ILE A 260 -12.70 -16.77 27.51
N ASP A 261 -13.32 -16.53 26.35
CA ASP A 261 -12.64 -16.27 25.07
C ASP A 261 -12.47 -14.77 24.82
N GLN A 262 -11.24 -14.33 24.59
CA GLN A 262 -10.91 -12.92 24.37
C GLN A 262 -11.15 -12.44 22.93
N ASP A 263 -11.34 -13.36 21.98
CA ASP A 263 -11.47 -13.00 20.57
C ASP A 263 -12.83 -12.38 20.23
N ILE A 264 -13.91 -12.81 20.90
CA ILE A 264 -15.25 -12.24 20.69
C ILE A 264 -15.31 -10.81 21.23
N PRO A 265 -14.96 -10.52 22.50
CA PRO A 265 -14.87 -9.15 23.01
C PRO A 265 -13.97 -8.25 22.17
N TYR A 266 -12.84 -8.79 21.70
CA TYR A 266 -11.92 -8.04 20.85
C TYR A 266 -12.58 -7.61 19.53
N ARG A 267 -13.17 -8.54 18.77
CA ARG A 267 -13.85 -8.23 17.51
C ARG A 267 -15.06 -7.31 17.70
N ASP A 268 -15.82 -7.52 18.78
CA ASP A 268 -16.95 -6.66 19.14
C ASP A 268 -16.48 -5.23 19.44
N SER A 269 -15.39 -5.08 20.19
CA SER A 269 -14.85 -3.75 20.52
C SER A 269 -14.41 -2.98 19.28
N ILE A 270 -13.75 -3.65 18.31
CA ILE A 270 -13.39 -3.06 17.03
C ILE A 270 -14.64 -2.63 16.25
N SER A 271 -15.65 -3.50 16.20
CA SER A 271 -16.89 -3.24 15.46
C SER A 271 -17.63 -2.03 16.04
N CYS A 272 -17.80 -1.98 17.36
CA CYS A 272 -18.42 -0.85 18.04
C CYS A 272 -17.64 0.47 17.83
N ILE A 273 -16.31 0.43 17.83
CA ILE A 273 -15.47 1.60 17.53
C ILE A 273 -15.69 2.07 16.08
N CYS A 274 -15.78 1.15 15.11
CA CYS A 274 -16.06 1.48 13.72
C CYS A 274 -17.45 2.10 13.55
N ASP A 275 -18.45 1.58 14.26
CA ASP A 275 -19.82 2.11 14.27
C ASP A 275 -19.90 3.49 14.92
N ASP A 276 -19.12 3.76 15.97
CA ASP A 276 -19.01 5.12 16.52
C ASP A 276 -18.49 6.11 15.48
N ILE A 277 -17.41 5.76 14.77
CA ILE A 277 -16.77 6.59 13.74
C ILE A 277 -17.74 6.86 12.59
N CYS A 278 -18.45 5.84 12.14
CA CYS A 278 -19.40 5.90 11.04
C CYS A 278 -20.84 6.16 11.52
N SER A 279 -21.01 7.08 12.50
CA SER A 279 -22.32 7.47 13.02
C SER A 279 -22.47 8.98 13.17
N THR A 280 -23.71 9.43 13.33
CA THR A 280 -24.03 10.84 13.63
C THR A 280 -23.77 11.23 15.08
N ARG A 281 -23.34 10.28 15.93
CA ARG A 281 -23.05 10.53 17.36
C ARG A 281 -21.82 11.41 17.56
N LEU A 282 -20.88 11.37 16.60
CA LEU A 282 -19.63 12.09 16.65
C LEU A 282 -19.53 13.07 15.48
N PRO A 283 -19.13 14.33 15.70
CA PRO A 283 -18.98 15.32 14.63
C PRO A 283 -17.67 15.13 13.82
N LEU A 284 -17.23 13.87 13.65
CA LEU A 284 -15.96 13.49 13.02
C LEU A 284 -16.13 13.15 11.54
N PHE A 285 -17.15 12.39 11.21
CA PHE A 285 -17.43 12.00 9.84
C PHE A 285 -18.86 12.36 9.51
N ILE A 286 -19.08 12.58 8.23
CA ILE A 286 -20.39 12.89 7.68
C ILE A 286 -20.68 11.94 6.53
N LEU A 287 -21.95 11.57 6.38
CA LEU A 287 -22.38 10.77 5.25
C LEU A 287 -22.08 11.52 3.94
N CYS A 288 -21.59 10.79 2.93
CA CYS A 288 -21.36 11.29 1.58
C CYS A 288 -22.59 12.03 1.05
N PRO A 289 -22.43 13.05 0.17
CA PRO A 289 -23.56 13.74 -0.45
C PRO A 289 -24.60 12.78 -1.04
N ASN A 290 -24.14 11.75 -1.75
CA ASN A 290 -24.97 10.69 -2.33
C ASN A 290 -25.78 9.91 -1.29
N GLY A 291 -25.27 9.75 -0.07
CA GLY A 291 -26.01 9.12 1.02
C GLY A 291 -27.10 10.01 1.59
N ARG A 292 -26.86 11.32 1.66
CA ARG A 292 -27.84 12.31 2.13
C ARG A 292 -29.02 12.45 1.17
N THR A 293 -28.75 12.41 -0.13
CA THR A 293 -29.77 12.44 -1.20
C THR A 293 -30.29 11.05 -1.56
N ASN A 294 -29.75 9.99 -0.94
CA ASN A 294 -30.04 8.58 -1.22
C ASN A 294 -29.94 8.22 -2.71
N SER A 295 -29.00 8.82 -3.45
CA SER A 295 -28.88 8.71 -4.90
C SER A 295 -27.49 8.23 -5.33
N GLY A 296 -27.42 7.27 -6.26
CA GLY A 296 -26.16 6.84 -6.88
C GLY A 296 -25.35 5.86 -6.03
N ARG A 297 -24.03 5.81 -6.27
CA ARG A 297 -23.06 4.95 -5.56
C ARG A 297 -22.59 5.61 -4.26
N ASN A 298 -22.01 4.84 -3.34
CA ASN A 298 -21.43 5.32 -2.06
C ASN A 298 -22.46 5.95 -1.08
N ARG A 299 -23.69 5.42 -1.02
CA ARG A 299 -24.77 5.95 -0.16
C ARG A 299 -24.56 5.67 1.32
N ASP A 300 -23.88 4.58 1.60
CA ASP A 300 -23.49 4.06 2.92
C ASP A 300 -22.13 4.60 3.40
N ARG A 301 -21.49 5.48 2.60
CA ARG A 301 -20.10 5.89 2.82
C ARG A 301 -19.99 7.21 3.59
N TRP A 302 -18.92 7.32 4.35
CA TRP A 302 -18.61 8.42 5.26
C TRP A 302 -17.31 9.11 4.86
N ILE A 303 -17.29 10.43 4.94
CA ILE A 303 -16.12 11.27 4.67
C ILE A 303 -15.78 12.13 5.90
N PRO A 304 -14.52 12.54 6.09
CA PRO A 304 -14.16 13.46 7.15
C PRO A 304 -15.02 14.72 7.12
N ASN A 305 -15.49 15.14 8.29
CA ASN A 305 -16.27 16.36 8.43
C ASN A 305 -15.40 17.59 8.11
N VAL A 306 -15.90 18.47 7.24
CA VAL A 306 -15.23 19.72 6.88
C VAL A 306 -15.67 20.79 7.86
N PHE A 307 -14.76 21.24 8.72
CA PHE A 307 -14.99 22.39 9.58
C PHE A 307 -14.83 23.68 8.77
N SER A 308 -15.67 24.69 9.06
CA SER A 308 -15.56 26.00 8.41
C SER A 308 -14.13 26.54 8.58
N PRO A 309 -13.51 27.11 7.54
CA PRO A 309 -12.12 27.58 7.60
C PRO A 309 -11.90 28.64 8.69
N ASN A 310 -12.95 29.37 9.08
CA ASN A 310 -12.90 30.39 10.13
C ASN A 310 -13.15 29.84 11.54
N LYS A 311 -13.41 28.53 11.69
CA LYS A 311 -13.72 27.90 12.97
C LYS A 311 -12.56 27.01 13.40
N LEU A 312 -12.03 27.27 14.60
CA LEU A 312 -11.03 26.40 15.21
C LEU A 312 -11.66 25.03 15.51
N ILE A 313 -11.01 23.96 15.05
CA ILE A 313 -11.40 22.59 15.41
C ILE A 313 -11.09 22.37 16.90
N PRO A 314 -12.07 21.95 17.73
CA PRO A 314 -11.82 21.63 19.13
C PRO A 314 -10.72 20.60 19.32
N ASP A 315 -9.86 20.77 20.33
CA ASP A 315 -8.71 19.88 20.54
C ASP A 315 -9.10 18.43 20.85
N GLN A 316 -10.26 18.22 21.48
CA GLN A 316 -10.81 16.88 21.70
C GLN A 316 -11.06 16.16 20.36
N ILE A 317 -11.61 16.86 19.37
CA ILE A 317 -11.87 16.31 18.03
C ILE A 317 -10.54 16.00 17.33
N LYS A 318 -9.55 16.90 17.40
CA LYS A 318 -8.21 16.65 16.82
C LYS A 318 -7.56 15.40 17.40
N LYS A 319 -7.65 15.20 18.73
CA LYS A 319 -7.11 14.02 19.41
C LYS A 319 -7.76 12.74 18.90
N ILE A 320 -9.08 12.73 18.71
CA ILE A 320 -9.77 11.55 18.18
C ILE A 320 -9.40 11.28 16.72
N TYR A 321 -9.28 12.30 15.85
CA TYR A 321 -8.76 12.08 14.49
C TYR A 321 -7.35 11.49 14.48
N ARG A 322 -6.46 11.99 15.36
CA ARG A 322 -5.11 11.43 15.51
C ARG A 322 -5.17 9.97 15.92
N PHE A 323 -6.04 9.63 16.87
CA PHE A 323 -6.23 8.25 17.32
C PHE A 323 -6.82 7.34 16.25
N ILE A 324 -7.76 7.83 15.42
CA ILE A 324 -8.27 7.07 14.26
C ILE A 324 -7.13 6.73 13.30
N GLY A 325 -6.26 7.69 13.01
CA GLY A 325 -5.07 7.44 12.19
C GLY A 325 -4.11 6.42 12.81
N GLN A 326 -3.88 6.50 14.13
CA GLN A 326 -3.11 5.49 14.87
C GLN A 326 -3.77 4.11 14.84
N LEU A 327 -5.09 4.03 14.99
CA LEU A 327 -5.86 2.80 14.91
C LEU A 327 -5.79 2.16 13.53
N MET A 328 -5.88 2.97 12.45
CA MET A 328 -5.65 2.50 11.08
C MET A 328 -4.23 1.93 10.92
N GLY A 329 -3.21 2.64 11.41
CA GLY A 329 -1.83 2.18 11.38
C GLY A 329 -1.66 0.84 12.10
N MET A 330 -2.15 0.75 13.34
CA MET A 330 -2.16 -0.49 14.12
C MET A 330 -2.87 -1.64 13.38
N ALA A 331 -4.04 -1.39 12.81
CA ALA A 331 -4.80 -2.40 12.10
C ALA A 331 -4.10 -2.88 10.83
N ILE A 332 -3.52 -1.98 10.03
CA ILE A 332 -2.76 -2.34 8.83
C ILE A 332 -1.54 -3.19 9.20
N GLN A 333 -0.77 -2.78 10.22
CA GLN A 333 0.42 -3.53 10.67
C GLN A 333 0.06 -4.94 11.15
N LYS A 334 -1.08 -5.10 11.81
CA LYS A 334 -1.57 -6.37 12.36
C LYS A 334 -2.53 -7.13 11.46
N LYS A 335 -2.77 -6.63 10.25
CA LYS A 335 -3.73 -7.21 9.29
C LYS A 335 -5.15 -7.39 9.90
N HIS A 336 -5.53 -6.50 10.82
CA HIS A 336 -6.89 -6.45 11.36
C HIS A 336 -7.81 -5.75 10.38
N TYR A 337 -9.01 -6.30 10.25
CA TYR A 337 -10.07 -5.68 9.47
C TYR A 337 -10.77 -4.60 10.28
N LEU A 338 -10.81 -3.38 9.74
CA LEU A 338 -11.66 -2.29 10.24
C LEU A 338 -12.82 -2.12 9.26
N ASP A 339 -14.05 -2.21 9.75
CA ASP A 339 -15.26 -2.00 8.93
C ASP A 339 -15.54 -0.49 8.70
N PHE A 340 -14.52 0.23 8.21
CA PHE A 340 -14.67 1.63 7.86
C PHE A 340 -15.40 1.76 6.54
N LYS A 341 -16.56 2.42 6.61
CA LYS A 341 -17.42 2.69 5.46
C LYS A 341 -16.92 3.93 4.72
N PHE A 342 -15.64 3.99 4.35
CA PHE A 342 -15.09 5.09 3.55
C PHE A 342 -15.31 4.85 2.05
N PRO A 343 -15.51 5.91 1.23
CA PRO A 343 -15.64 5.76 -0.21
C PRO A 343 -14.30 5.33 -0.82
N GLY A 344 -14.36 4.58 -1.92
CA GLY A 344 -13.19 4.26 -2.74
C GLY A 344 -12.74 5.47 -3.56
N PHE A 345 -12.37 6.56 -2.88
CA PHE A 345 -11.72 7.74 -3.45
C PHE A 345 -10.75 8.32 -2.42
N LEU A 346 -9.58 7.67 -2.37
CA LEU A 346 -8.31 8.12 -1.82
C LEU A 346 -7.19 7.46 -2.63
#